data_AF-A0A7H4YR74-F1
#
_entry.id   AF-A0A7H4YR74-F1
#
_cell.length_a   1.000
_cell.length_b   1.000
_cell.length_c   1.000
_cell.angle_alpha   90.00
_cell.angle_beta   90.00
_cell.angle_gamma   90.00
#
_symmetry.space_group_name_H-M   'P 1'
#
loop_
_entity.id
_entity.type
_entity.pdbx_description
1 polymer ?
#
loop_
_entity_poly.entity_id
_entity_poly.type
_entity_poly.pdbx_seq_one_letter_code
_entity_poly.pdbx_strand_id
1 'polypeptide(L)'
;QEVPEIILLNSHDGSSSYQMIPGIFRFVCTNGLVCGNNFGEIRVPHKGDIVGQVIEGAYEVLGVFDKVTDNMEAMKEIHLNSDEQHLFGRAALMVRYEDENKTPVTPEQIITPRRREDKQNDLWTTWQRVQENMIKGGLSGRSASGKNTRTRAITGIDGDIRINKALWVIAEQFRKWKS
;
A
#
# COMPACT_ATOMS: atom_id res chain seq x y z
N GLN A 1 12.86 -10.84 -0.42
CA GLN A 1 13.74 -9.68 -0.63
C GLN A 1 12.83 -8.50 -0.91
N GLU A 2 13.06 -7.46 -0.12
CA GLU A 2 12.35 -6.19 -0.07
C GLU A 2 13.43 -5.13 -0.23
N VAL A 3 13.23 -4.17 -1.13
CA VAL A 3 14.21 -3.12 -1.41
C VAL A 3 13.53 -1.77 -1.49
N PRO A 4 14.20 -0.68 -1.07
CA PRO A 4 13.72 0.67 -1.34
C PRO A 4 13.51 0.92 -2.83
N GLU A 5 12.43 1.62 -3.16
CA GLU A 5 12.05 2.02 -4.52
C GLU A 5 11.63 3.49 -4.53
N ILE A 6 11.94 4.22 -5.61
CA ILE A 6 11.38 5.55 -5.87
C ILE A 6 10.37 5.42 -7.01
N ILE A 7 9.12 5.77 -6.75
CA ILE A 7 8.06 5.83 -7.75
C ILE A 7 8.01 7.26 -8.29
N LEU A 8 8.16 7.40 -9.61
CA LEU A 8 8.15 8.67 -10.31
C LEU A 8 6.82 8.87 -11.02
N LEU A 9 6.05 9.85 -10.59
CA LEU A 9 4.81 10.27 -11.23
C LEU A 9 5.03 11.54 -12.05
N ASN A 10 4.56 11.52 -13.30
CA ASN A 10 4.63 12.69 -14.17
C ASN A 10 3.33 12.82 -14.97
N SER A 11 2.80 14.04 -15.05
CA SER A 11 1.71 14.41 -15.95
C SER A 11 2.30 14.91 -17.27
N HIS A 12 2.07 14.15 -18.34
CA HIS A 12 2.56 14.50 -19.68
C HIS A 12 1.90 15.79 -20.25
N ASP A 13 0.76 16.22 -19.71
CA ASP A 13 0.05 17.44 -20.12
C ASP A 13 0.46 18.69 -19.31
N GLY A 14 1.41 18.56 -18.37
CA GLY A 14 1.89 19.67 -17.53
C GLY A 14 0.86 20.22 -16.54
N SER A 15 -0.26 19.52 -16.33
CA SER A 15 -1.36 19.95 -15.45
C SER A 15 -1.08 19.70 -13.96
N SER A 16 -0.15 18.80 -13.65
CA SER A 16 0.28 18.47 -12.28
C SER A 16 1.79 18.53 -12.18
N SER A 17 2.33 18.76 -10.98
CA SER A 17 3.78 18.70 -10.73
C SER A 17 4.29 17.27 -10.82
N TYR A 18 5.52 17.09 -11.30
CA TYR A 18 6.26 15.85 -11.17
C TYR A 18 6.36 15.45 -9.68
N GLN A 19 6.23 14.16 -9.38
CA GLN A 19 6.30 13.65 -8.02
C GLN A 19 7.30 12.51 -7.89
N MET A 20 8.10 12.55 -6.82
CA MET A 20 8.95 11.44 -6.39
C MET A 20 8.38 10.90 -5.09
N ILE A 21 8.04 9.60 -5.07
CA ILE A 21 7.39 8.96 -3.93
C ILE A 21 8.24 7.80 -3.45
N PRO A 22 8.68 7.78 -2.16
CA PRO A 22 9.38 6.64 -1.60
C PRO A 22 8.45 5.44 -1.42
N GLY A 23 8.99 4.26 -1.68
CA GLY A 23 8.29 3.00 -1.54
C GLY A 23 9.21 1.84 -1.21
N ILE A 24 8.60 0.67 -1.04
CA ILE A 24 9.30 -0.61 -0.94
C ILE A 24 8.82 -1.51 -2.07
N PHE A 25 9.75 -2.01 -2.86
CA PHE A 25 9.46 -3.05 -3.84
C PHE A 25 9.69 -4.42 -3.23
N ARG A 26 8.70 -5.30 -3.39
CA ARG A 26 8.79 -6.69 -2.96
C ARG A 26 8.81 -7.64 -4.15
N PHE A 27 9.97 -8.26 -4.37
CA PHE A 27 10.21 -9.15 -5.52
C PHE A 27 9.24 -10.33 -5.60
N VAL A 28 8.86 -10.90 -4.46
CA VAL A 28 8.06 -12.13 -4.38
C VAL A 28 6.63 -11.94 -4.92
N CYS A 29 6.06 -10.73 -4.79
CA CYS A 29 4.77 -10.39 -5.37
C CYS A 29 4.87 -9.55 -6.63
N THR A 30 6.05 -9.00 -6.94
CA THR A 30 6.23 -7.99 -8.00
C THR A 30 5.29 -6.80 -7.78
N ASN A 31 5.08 -6.42 -6.52
CA ASN A 31 4.27 -5.27 -6.14
C ASN A 31 5.18 -4.20 -5.55
N GLY A 32 5.06 -2.97 -6.07
CA GLY A 32 5.53 -1.76 -5.41
C GLY A 32 4.56 -1.36 -4.29
N LEU A 33 5.11 -0.86 -3.19
CA LEU A 33 4.36 -0.34 -2.05
C LEU A 33 4.66 1.14 -1.92
N VAL A 34 3.62 1.96 -1.81
CA VAL A 34 3.78 3.37 -1.47
C VAL A 34 3.74 3.52 0.04
N CYS A 35 4.79 4.10 0.61
CA CYS A 35 4.89 4.32 2.04
C CYS A 35 4.48 5.75 2.40
N GLY A 36 3.46 5.89 3.26
CA GLY A 36 3.09 7.16 3.89
C GLY A 36 2.02 8.00 3.20
N ASN A 37 1.26 8.74 4.01
CA ASN A 37 0.36 9.78 3.50
C ASN A 37 1.13 11.06 3.09
N ASN A 38 2.28 11.33 3.73
CA ASN A 38 3.10 12.55 3.59
C ASN A 38 4.63 12.31 3.74
N PHE A 39 5.11 11.07 3.86
CA PHE A 39 6.54 10.83 4.02
C PHE A 39 7.25 10.92 2.67
N GLY A 40 7.87 12.08 2.39
CA GLY A 40 8.80 12.23 1.28
C GLY A 40 8.18 12.27 -0.12
N GLU A 41 6.89 12.56 -0.27
CA GLU A 41 6.35 12.94 -1.59
C GLU A 41 6.94 14.29 -1.97
N ILE A 42 7.89 14.29 -2.89
CA ILE A 42 8.54 15.51 -3.36
C ILE A 42 7.86 15.94 -4.63
N ARG A 43 7.36 17.17 -4.64
CA ARG A 43 6.72 17.78 -5.80
C ARG A 43 7.71 18.72 -6.46
N VAL A 44 8.07 18.40 -7.71
CA VAL A 44 8.94 19.23 -8.52
C VAL A 44 8.07 20.03 -9.50
N PRO A 45 8.03 21.37 -9.40
CA PRO A 45 7.38 22.23 -10.38
C PRO A 45 7.93 22.02 -11.80
N HIS A 46 7.08 22.16 -12.82
CA HIS A 46 7.49 22.13 -14.24
C HIS A 46 8.10 23.46 -14.75
N LYS A 47 8.47 24.38 -13.85
CA LYS A 47 9.00 25.71 -14.19
C LYS A 47 10.13 26.09 -13.21
N GLY A 48 11.15 26.77 -13.72
CA GLY A 48 12.33 27.16 -12.94
C GLY A 48 13.51 26.22 -13.17
N ASP A 49 14.40 26.09 -12.18
CA ASP A 49 15.52 25.14 -12.21
C ASP A 49 15.05 23.73 -11.89
N ILE A 50 14.48 23.06 -12.89
CA ILE A 50 13.94 21.71 -12.77
C ILE A 50 15.06 20.72 -12.41
N VAL A 51 16.25 20.86 -12.99
CA VAL A 51 17.35 19.92 -12.79
C VAL A 51 17.84 19.96 -11.35
N GLY A 52 18.09 21.16 -10.81
CA GLY A 52 18.48 21.33 -9.41
C GLY A 52 17.41 20.79 -8.45
N GLN A 53 16.13 21.08 -8.70
CA GLN A 53 15.04 20.62 -7.86
C GLN A 53 14.84 19.09 -7.88
N VAL A 54 15.07 18.43 -9.03
CA VAL A 54 15.07 16.96 -9.10
C VAL A 54 16.24 16.35 -8.33
N ILE A 55 17.43 16.95 -8.41
CA ILE A 55 18.62 16.45 -7.70
C ILE A 55 18.42 16.56 -6.19
N GLU A 56 18.00 17.74 -5.70
CA GLU A 56 17.70 17.93 -4.28
C GLU A 56 16.57 17.00 -3.82
N GLY A 57 15.52 16.86 -4.64
CA GLY A 57 14.45 15.91 -4.38
C GLY A 57 14.97 14.48 -4.20
N ALA A 58 15.85 14.01 -5.08
CA ALA A 58 16.43 12.67 -4.96
C ALA A 58 17.19 12.49 -3.63
N TYR A 59 17.95 13.48 -3.17
CA TYR A 59 18.65 13.42 -1.88
C TYR A 59 17.69 13.41 -0.69
N GLU A 60 16.62 14.21 -0.73
CA GLU A 60 15.57 14.21 0.29
C GLU A 60 14.86 12.83 0.37
N VAL A 61 14.56 12.20 -0.77
CA VAL A 61 13.95 10.85 -0.80
C VAL A 61 14.87 9.81 -0.17
N LEU A 62 16.18 9.87 -0.43
CA LEU A 62 17.15 8.94 0.17
C LEU A 62 17.11 8.99 1.71
N GLY A 63 16.98 10.17 2.31
CA GLY A 63 16.85 10.34 3.76
C GLY A 63 15.53 9.81 4.35
N VAL A 64 14.54 9.50 3.51
CA VAL A 64 13.26 8.90 3.93
C VAL A 64 13.33 7.38 3.94
N PHE A 65 14.21 6.76 3.14
CA PHE A 65 14.30 5.31 3.03
C PHE A 65 14.74 4.62 4.32
N ASP A 66 15.61 5.23 5.10
CA ASP A 66 15.99 4.68 6.41
C ASP A 66 14.75 4.58 7.31
N LYS A 67 13.93 5.64 7.35
CA LYS A 67 12.69 5.66 8.14
C LYS A 67 11.66 4.65 7.64
N VAL A 68 11.55 4.45 6.33
CA VAL A 68 10.64 3.44 5.75
C VAL A 68 11.11 2.04 6.12
N THR A 69 12.42 1.79 6.04
CA THR A 69 13.04 0.51 6.41
C THR A 69 12.87 0.23 7.89
N ASP A 70 13.13 1.21 8.76
CA ASP A 70 12.94 1.07 10.21
C ASP A 70 11.47 0.79 10.57
N ASN A 71 10.53 1.46 9.92
CA ASN A 71 9.10 1.19 10.12
C ASN A 71 8.72 -0.22 9.65
N MET A 72 9.26 -0.67 8.52
CA MET A 72 9.06 -2.04 8.03
C MET A 72 9.56 -3.06 9.06
N GLU A 73 10.81 -2.91 9.53
CA GLU A 73 11.38 -3.83 10.52
C GLU A 73 10.59 -3.80 11.84
N ALA A 74 10.21 -2.62 12.33
CA ALA A 74 9.35 -2.50 13.52
C ALA A 74 7.98 -3.18 13.33
N MET A 75 7.37 -3.11 12.14
CA MET A 75 6.10 -3.80 11.87
C MET A 75 6.27 -5.33 11.80
N LYS A 76 7.43 -5.85 11.41
CA LYS A 76 7.71 -7.29 11.41
C LYS A 76 7.84 -7.86 12.82
N GLU A 77 8.21 -7.05 13.80
CA GLU A 77 8.29 -7.48 15.20
C GLU A 77 6.90 -7.61 15.87
N ILE A 78 5.88 -6.94 15.33
CA ILE A 78 4.54 -6.89 15.91
C ILE A 78 3.70 -8.06 15.39
N HIS A 79 3.43 -9.03 16.26
CA HIS A 79 2.60 -10.18 15.94
C HIS A 79 1.12 -9.88 16.14
N LEU A 80 0.31 -10.25 15.13
CA LEU A 80 -1.14 -10.14 15.15
C LEU A 80 -1.79 -11.50 15.41
N ASN A 81 -2.73 -11.53 16.35
CA ASN A 81 -3.62 -12.68 16.53
C ASN A 81 -4.68 -12.73 15.40
N SER A 82 -5.53 -13.76 15.41
CA SER A 82 -6.54 -13.97 14.36
C SER A 82 -7.54 -12.81 14.27
N ASP A 83 -8.01 -12.32 15.41
CA ASP A 83 -9.02 -11.25 15.47
C ASP A 83 -8.43 -9.91 15.01
N GLU A 84 -7.16 -9.65 15.34
CA GLU A 84 -6.43 -8.47 14.91
C GLU A 84 -6.17 -8.47 13.39
N GLN A 85 -5.81 -9.63 12.81
CA GLN A 85 -5.70 -9.77 11.36
C GLN A 85 -7.05 -9.55 10.68
N HIS A 86 -8.11 -10.13 11.23
CA HIS A 86 -9.47 -9.94 10.72
C HIS A 86 -9.90 -8.46 10.79
N LEU A 87 -9.60 -7.76 11.89
CA LEU A 87 -9.86 -6.34 12.05
C LEU A 87 -9.11 -5.49 11.03
N PHE A 88 -7.83 -5.81 10.78
CA PHE A 88 -7.03 -5.15 9.75
C PHE A 88 -7.69 -5.31 8.37
N GLY A 89 -8.08 -6.55 8.03
CA GLY A 89 -8.80 -6.84 6.78
C GLY A 89 -10.10 -6.05 6.67
N ARG A 90 -10.90 -5.98 7.73
CA ARG A 90 -12.15 -5.20 7.74
C ARG A 90 -11.90 -3.71 7.48
N ALA A 91 -10.91 -3.12 8.15
CA ALA A 91 -10.53 -1.73 7.93
C ALA A 91 -10.09 -1.48 6.48
N ALA A 92 -9.33 -2.41 5.90
CA ALA A 92 -8.89 -2.34 4.52
C ALA A 92 -10.05 -2.43 3.49
N LEU A 93 -11.05 -3.27 3.74
CA LEU A 93 -12.24 -3.35 2.88
C LEU A 93 -13.05 -2.05 2.91
N MET A 94 -13.18 -1.44 4.09
CA MET A 94 -13.87 -0.16 4.26
C MET A 94 -13.20 0.96 3.46
N VAL A 95 -11.86 0.99 3.41
CA VAL A 95 -11.11 1.94 2.56
C VAL A 95 -11.39 1.76 1.08
N ARG A 96 -11.56 0.52 0.61
CA ARG A 96 -11.71 0.24 -0.83
C ARG A 96 -13.13 0.40 -1.34
N TYR A 97 -14.11 -0.05 -0.57
CA TYR A 97 -15.50 -0.15 -1.03
C TYR A 97 -16.42 0.87 -0.37
N GLU A 98 -15.98 1.53 0.71
CA GLU A 98 -16.70 2.55 1.51
C GLU A 98 -17.99 2.07 2.19
N ASP A 99 -18.60 0.99 1.68
CA ASP A 99 -19.87 0.42 2.09
C ASP A 99 -19.74 -1.11 2.18
N GLU A 100 -20.08 -1.66 3.35
CA GLU A 100 -20.09 -3.11 3.60
C GLU A 100 -21.03 -3.85 2.63
N ASN A 101 -22.16 -3.24 2.23
CA ASN A 101 -23.10 -3.87 1.29
C ASN A 101 -22.54 -3.98 -0.13
N LYS A 102 -21.58 -3.12 -0.48
CA LYS A 102 -20.90 -3.14 -1.79
C LYS A 102 -19.65 -4.00 -1.79
N THR A 103 -19.23 -4.49 -0.63
CA THR A 103 -18.01 -5.26 -0.45
C THR A 103 -18.25 -6.71 -0.87
N PRO A 104 -17.62 -7.19 -1.96
CA PRO A 104 -17.96 -8.49 -2.51
C PRO A 104 -17.24 -9.67 -1.85
N VAL A 105 -16.28 -9.40 -0.95
CA VAL A 105 -15.38 -10.38 -0.35
C VAL A 105 -15.25 -10.14 1.15
N THR A 106 -14.90 -11.17 1.91
CA THR A 106 -14.76 -11.08 3.36
C THR A 106 -13.34 -10.69 3.79
N PRO A 107 -13.14 -10.20 5.03
CA PRO A 107 -11.81 -9.97 5.59
C PRO A 107 -10.92 -11.22 5.52
N GLU A 108 -11.44 -12.41 5.80
CA GLU A 108 -10.72 -13.68 5.71
C GLU A 108 -10.13 -13.92 4.32
N GLN A 109 -10.90 -13.60 3.27
CA GLN A 109 -10.44 -13.79 1.89
C GLN A 109 -9.25 -12.91 1.53
N ILE A 110 -9.19 -11.67 2.06
CA ILE A 110 -8.11 -10.74 1.73
C ILE A 110 -6.88 -10.89 2.65
N ILE A 111 -7.02 -11.43 3.86
CA ILE A 111 -5.87 -11.77 4.73
C ILE A 111 -5.29 -13.14 4.40
N THR A 112 -5.96 -13.94 3.55
CA THR A 112 -5.45 -15.25 3.15
C THR A 112 -4.24 -15.08 2.23
N PRO A 113 -3.08 -15.70 2.55
CA PRO A 113 -1.89 -15.60 1.71
C PRO A 113 -2.10 -16.28 0.36
N ARG A 114 -1.54 -15.67 -0.70
CA ARG A 114 -1.50 -16.28 -2.04
C ARG A 114 -0.40 -17.34 -2.18
N ARG A 115 0.58 -17.32 -1.28
CA ARG A 115 1.80 -18.15 -1.33
C ARG A 115 2.31 -18.46 0.08
N ARG A 116 3.24 -19.41 0.23
CA ARG A 116 3.68 -19.90 1.55
C ARG A 116 4.57 -18.90 2.30
N GLU A 117 5.31 -18.10 1.55
CA GLU A 117 6.23 -17.06 2.04
C GLU A 117 5.51 -15.96 2.82
N ASP A 118 4.19 -15.83 2.64
CA ASP A 118 3.36 -14.82 3.30
C ASP A 118 2.58 -15.37 4.50
N LYS A 119 2.95 -16.54 5.03
CA LYS A 119 2.21 -17.17 6.14
C LYS A 119 2.45 -16.53 7.51
N GLN A 120 3.46 -15.67 7.64
CA GLN A 120 3.75 -15.02 8.92
C GLN A 120 2.58 -14.12 9.34
N ASN A 121 2.36 -14.07 10.65
CA ASN A 121 1.25 -13.32 11.25
C ASN A 121 1.68 -11.97 11.81
N ASP A 122 2.86 -11.47 11.46
CA ASP A 122 3.28 -10.12 11.80
C ASP A 122 2.46 -9.07 11.03
N LEU A 123 2.46 -7.84 11.54
CA LEU A 123 1.70 -6.71 10.99
C LEU A 123 2.13 -6.39 9.56
N TRP A 124 3.43 -6.42 9.28
CA TRP A 124 3.96 -6.18 7.92
C TRP A 124 3.43 -7.22 6.93
N THR A 125 3.61 -8.51 7.23
CA THR A 125 3.16 -9.60 6.36
C THR A 125 1.64 -9.62 6.21
N THR A 126 0.88 -9.27 7.25
CA THR A 126 -0.59 -9.12 7.18
C THR A 126 -1.00 -8.01 6.22
N TRP A 127 -0.40 -6.83 6.36
CA TRP A 127 -0.63 -5.69 5.47
C TRP A 127 -0.32 -6.05 4.01
N GLN A 128 0.81 -6.74 3.77
CA GLN A 128 1.23 -7.17 2.45
C GLN A 128 0.23 -8.12 1.77
N ARG A 129 -0.29 -9.10 2.51
CA ARG A 129 -1.32 -10.03 2.00
C ARG A 129 -2.57 -9.29 1.56
N VAL A 130 -3.02 -8.35 2.40
CA VAL A 130 -4.21 -7.53 2.15
C VAL A 130 -4.00 -6.65 0.92
N GLN A 131 -2.88 -5.94 0.86
CA GLN A 131 -2.49 -5.09 -0.27
C GLN A 131 -2.51 -5.87 -1.58
N GLU A 132 -1.84 -7.03 -1.62
CA GLU A 132 -1.75 -7.82 -2.84
C GLU A 132 -3.11 -8.34 -3.29
N ASN A 133 -3.92 -8.84 -2.35
CA ASN A 133 -5.25 -9.36 -2.64
C ASN A 133 -6.19 -8.28 -3.17
N MET A 134 -6.05 -7.05 -2.68
CA MET A 134 -6.78 -5.90 -3.16
C MET A 134 -6.30 -5.49 -4.56
N ILE A 135 -5.00 -5.25 -4.74
CA ILE A 135 -4.49 -4.71 -6.01
C ILE A 135 -4.67 -5.71 -7.14
N LYS A 136 -4.29 -6.99 -6.95
CA LYS A 136 -4.41 -8.00 -7.99
C LYS A 136 -5.85 -8.42 -8.27
N GLY A 137 -6.74 -8.28 -7.29
CA GLY A 137 -8.12 -8.74 -7.39
C GLY A 137 -8.20 -10.25 -7.71
N GLY A 138 -9.24 -10.64 -8.45
CA GLY A 138 -9.48 -12.03 -8.87
C GLY A 138 -10.08 -12.94 -7.79
N LEU A 139 -10.40 -12.40 -6.61
CA LEU A 139 -11.06 -13.14 -5.54
C LEU A 139 -12.52 -13.37 -5.88
N SER A 140 -13.01 -14.60 -5.67
CA SER A 140 -14.41 -14.93 -5.82
C SER A 140 -15.23 -14.25 -4.74
N GLY A 141 -16.36 -13.65 -5.12
CA GLY A 141 -17.21 -12.89 -4.21
C GLY A 141 -18.67 -12.86 -4.64
N ARG A 142 -19.49 -12.10 -3.91
CA ARG A 142 -20.89 -11.84 -4.27
C ARG A 142 -21.16 -10.35 -4.36
N SER A 143 -21.89 -9.90 -5.38
CA SER A 143 -22.31 -8.50 -5.48
C SER A 143 -23.32 -8.15 -4.38
N ALA A 144 -23.61 -6.85 -4.22
CA ALA A 144 -24.71 -6.36 -3.38
C ALA A 144 -26.07 -7.01 -3.72
N SER A 145 -26.26 -7.42 -4.99
CA SER A 145 -27.44 -8.14 -5.47
C SER A 145 -27.35 -9.67 -5.33
N GLY A 146 -26.33 -10.19 -4.65
CA GLY A 146 -26.13 -11.62 -4.39
C GLY A 146 -25.58 -12.43 -5.57
N LYS A 147 -25.27 -11.81 -6.72
CA LYS A 147 -24.71 -12.51 -7.89
C LYS A 147 -23.24 -12.84 -7.68
N ASN A 148 -22.81 -14.01 -8.16
CA ASN A 148 -21.41 -14.38 -8.17
C ASN A 148 -20.60 -13.36 -9.00
N THR A 149 -19.47 -12.93 -8.45
CA THR A 149 -18.56 -11.97 -9.08
C THR A 149 -17.12 -12.28 -8.75
N ARG A 150 -16.19 -11.58 -9.39
CA ARG A 150 -14.77 -11.54 -9.00
C ARG A 150 -14.34 -10.11 -8.73
N THR A 151 -13.48 -9.93 -7.73
CA THR A 151 -12.88 -8.61 -7.48
C THR A 151 -12.06 -8.17 -8.68
N ARG A 152 -12.19 -6.91 -9.08
CA ARG A 152 -11.40 -6.34 -10.18
C ARG A 152 -10.02 -5.95 -9.68
N ALA A 153 -9.01 -6.09 -10.52
CA ALA A 153 -7.68 -5.55 -10.24
C ALA A 153 -7.71 -4.02 -10.24
N ILE A 154 -6.82 -3.40 -9.47
CA ILE A 154 -6.52 -1.98 -9.58
C ILE A 154 -5.41 -1.84 -10.61
N THR A 155 -5.72 -1.20 -11.74
CA THR A 155 -4.79 -1.04 -12.87
C THR A 155 -4.30 0.39 -13.05
N GLY A 156 -4.96 1.36 -12.42
CA GLY A 156 -4.59 2.77 -12.48
C GLY A 156 -3.65 3.15 -11.34
N ILE A 157 -2.62 3.94 -11.66
CA ILE A 157 -1.59 4.36 -10.69
C ILE A 157 -2.19 5.18 -9.53
N ASP A 158 -3.15 6.05 -9.80
CA ASP A 158 -3.81 6.84 -8.75
C ASP A 158 -4.59 5.96 -7.76
N GLY A 159 -5.26 4.93 -8.28
CA GLY A 159 -5.98 3.96 -7.47
C GLY A 159 -5.04 3.11 -6.62
N ASP A 160 -3.88 2.75 -7.19
CA ASP A 160 -2.83 2.00 -6.51
C ASP A 160 -2.20 2.82 -5.39
N ILE A 161 -1.79 4.05 -5.67
CA ILE A 161 -1.24 4.98 -4.67
C ILE A 161 -2.25 5.21 -3.55
N ARG A 162 -3.51 5.50 -3.89
CA ARG A 162 -4.56 5.75 -2.89
C ARG A 162 -4.73 4.58 -1.91
N ILE A 163 -4.79 3.35 -2.43
CA ILE A 163 -4.92 2.16 -1.58
C ILE A 163 -3.67 1.93 -0.75
N ASN A 164 -2.47 2.00 -1.34
CA ASN A 164 -1.23 1.79 -0.60
C ASN A 164 -1.07 2.80 0.55
N LYS A 165 -1.32 4.09 0.28
CA LYS A 165 -1.28 5.15 1.29
C LYS A 165 -2.25 4.88 2.45
N ALA A 166 -3.50 4.54 2.13
CA ALA A 166 -4.51 4.27 3.15
C ALA A 166 -4.19 3.01 3.98
N LEU A 167 -3.71 1.94 3.34
CA LEU A 167 -3.32 0.72 4.05
C LEU A 167 -2.08 0.94 4.95
N TRP A 168 -1.12 1.76 4.51
CA TRP A 168 0.02 2.18 5.34
C TRP A 168 -0.45 2.88 6.62
N VAL A 169 -1.39 3.81 6.50
CA VAL A 169 -1.94 4.52 7.67
C VAL A 169 -2.61 3.54 8.64
N ILE A 170 -3.39 2.59 8.13
CA ILE A 170 -4.00 1.55 8.97
C ILE A 170 -2.90 0.79 9.72
N ALA A 171 -1.84 0.36 9.03
CA ALA A 171 -0.72 -0.33 9.65
C ALA A 171 -0.02 0.51 10.72
N GLU A 172 0.19 1.81 10.48
CA GLU A 172 0.76 2.70 11.50
C GLU A 172 -0.13 2.84 12.74
N GLN A 173 -1.45 2.87 12.58
CA GLN A 173 -2.37 2.91 13.74
C GLN A 173 -2.31 1.61 14.55
N PHE A 174 -2.28 0.46 13.87
CA PHE A 174 -2.10 -0.84 14.53
C PHE A 174 -0.77 -0.91 15.28
N ARG A 175 0.30 -0.41 14.67
CA ARG A 175 1.61 -0.31 15.32
C ARG A 175 1.54 0.49 16.61
N LYS A 176 0.98 1.71 16.55
CA LYS A 176 0.82 2.62 17.70
C LYS A 176 -0.05 2.02 18.81
N TRP A 177 -1.04 1.21 18.46
CA TRP A 177 -1.92 0.56 19.43
C TRP A 177 -1.24 -0.61 20.15
N LYS A 178 -0.29 -1.28 19.49
CA LYS A 178 0.40 -2.49 19.99
C LYS A 178 1.75 -2.22 20.65
N SER A 179 2.38 -1.08 20.35
CA SER A 179 3.58 -0.57 21.01
C SER A 179 3.25 0.01 22.38
#